data_AF-A0A1G1CBA8-F1
#
_entry.id   AF-A0A1G1CBA8-F1
#
_cell.length_a   1.000
_cell.length_b   1.000
_cell.length_c   1.000
_cell.angle_alpha   90.00
_cell.angle_beta   90.00
_cell.angle_gamma   90.00
#
_symmetry.space_group_name_H-M   'P 1'
#
loop_
_entity.id
_entity.type
_entity.pdbx_description
1 polymer ?
#
loop_
_entity_poly.entity_id
_entity_poly.type
_entity_poly.pdbx_seq_one_letter_code
_entity_poly.pdbx_strand_id
1 'polypeptide(L)' 'MKRTVKAETVDSARDEMQAEYRFDYRKSRPNRFATRASDARIAVTLDADVAVVFTSAKAVNRALRAMIEVVPAHR' A
#
# COMPACT_ATOMS: atom_id res chain seq x y z
N MET A 1 14.74 -10.91 31.04
CA MET A 1 15.82 -10.70 30.03
C MET A 1 15.17 -10.47 28.68
N LYS A 2 15.27 -9.26 28.10
CA LYS A 2 14.74 -8.99 26.74
C LYS A 2 15.83 -9.39 25.74
N ARG A 3 15.59 -10.41 24.92
CA ARG A 3 16.48 -10.76 23.80
C ARG A 3 16.21 -9.80 22.64
N THR A 4 17.18 -8.98 22.31
CA THR A 4 17.20 -8.17 21.08
C THR A 4 17.68 -9.07 19.95
N VAL A 5 16.84 -9.32 18.95
CA VAL A 5 17.25 -10.01 17.72
C VAL A 5 18.23 -9.09 17.00
N LYS A 6 19.46 -9.57 16.81
CA LYS A 6 20.53 -8.87 16.10
C LYS A 6 20.08 -8.71 14.65
N ALA A 7 20.05 -7.48 14.15
CA ALA A 7 19.80 -7.23 12.73
C ALA A 7 20.97 -7.83 11.93
N GLU A 8 20.69 -8.87 11.15
CA GLU A 8 21.65 -9.42 10.21
C GLU A 8 21.93 -8.39 9.11
N THR A 9 23.21 -8.12 8.91
CA THR A 9 23.70 -7.23 7.87
C THR A 9 23.41 -7.84 6.51
N VAL A 10 23.02 -7.02 5.52
CA VAL A 10 22.68 -7.43 4.13
C VAL A 10 23.73 -8.37 3.50
N ASP A 11 24.96 -8.34 3.99
CA ASP A 11 26.06 -9.20 3.53
C ASP A 11 25.89 -10.69 3.90
N SER A 12 25.36 -11.02 5.08
CA SER A 12 25.13 -12.42 5.46
C SER A 12 24.01 -13.06 4.66
N ALA A 13 22.97 -12.29 4.31
CA ALA A 13 21.87 -12.74 3.44
C ALA A 13 22.30 -13.01 1.98
N ARG A 14 23.40 -12.40 1.53
CA ARG A 14 23.95 -12.62 0.17
C ARG A 14 24.79 -13.89 0.05
N ASP A 15 25.28 -14.40 1.18
CA ASP A 15 26.10 -15.62 1.26
C ASP A 15 25.23 -16.88 1.28
N GLU A 16 23.97 -16.76 1.72
CA GLU A 16 22.98 -17.85 1.73
C GLU A 16 22.34 -18.11 0.35
N MET A 17 22.32 -17.09 -0.53
CA MET A 17 21.71 -17.20 -1.86
C MET A 17 22.70 -17.75 -2.90
N GLN A 18 22.28 -18.78 -3.62
CA GLN A 18 23.05 -19.33 -4.74
C GLN A 18 23.38 -18.25 -5.79
N ALA A 19 24.52 -18.40 -6.45
CA ALA A 19 25.03 -17.39 -7.39
C ALA A 19 24.04 -17.04 -8.51
N GLU A 20 23.22 -17.98 -8.95
CA GLU A 20 22.18 -17.80 -9.98
C GLU A 20 21.06 -16.83 -9.60
N TYR A 21 20.85 -16.56 -8.31
CA TYR A 21 19.85 -15.61 -7.82
C TYR A 21 20.40 -14.19 -7.63
N ARG A 22 21.66 -13.93 -8.01
CA ARG A 22 22.27 -12.60 -7.98
C ARG A 22 21.86 -11.78 -9.21
N PHE A 23 20.61 -11.32 -9.24
CA PHE A 23 20.07 -10.56 -10.36
C PHE A 23 20.57 -9.10 -10.39
N ASP A 24 20.94 -8.60 -11.57
CA ASP A 24 21.17 -7.16 -11.79
C ASP A 24 19.83 -6.46 -12.05
N TYR A 25 19.23 -5.93 -10.99
CA TYR A 25 17.92 -5.26 -11.07
C TYR A 25 17.91 -4.03 -11.97
N ARG A 26 19.06 -3.45 -12.34
CA ARG A 26 19.14 -2.35 -13.31
C ARG A 26 18.78 -2.79 -14.73
N LYS A 27 18.88 -4.09 -15.01
CA LYS A 27 18.49 -4.71 -16.29
C LYS A 27 17.08 -5.32 -16.25
N SER A 28 16.38 -5.20 -15.11
CA SER A 28 15.04 -5.75 -14.96
C SER A 28 14.05 -5.02 -15.84
N ARG A 29 13.08 -5.77 -16.37
CA ARG A 29 11.96 -5.18 -17.10
C ARG A 29 11.05 -4.45 -16.11
N PRO A 30 10.42 -3.34 -16.51
CA PRO A 30 9.41 -2.68 -15.69
C PRO A 30 8.35 -3.68 -15.22
N ASN A 31 7.95 -3.57 -13.95
CA ASN A 31 6.97 -4.47 -13.35
C ASN A 31 5.64 -4.36 -14.12
N ARG A 32 5.20 -5.46 -14.76
CA ARG A 32 3.94 -5.54 -15.52
C ARG A 32 2.69 -5.22 -14.70
N PHE A 33 2.79 -5.26 -13.37
CA PHE A 33 1.71 -4.91 -12.45
C PHE A 33 1.80 -3.47 -11.94
N ALA A 34 2.90 -2.76 -12.17
CA ALA A 34 3.02 -1.36 -11.76
C ALA A 34 2.00 -0.46 -12.46
N THR A 35 1.62 -0.80 -13.70
CA THR A 35 0.52 -0.12 -14.43
C THR A 35 -0.85 -0.35 -13.80
N ARG A 36 -1.04 -1.40 -13.00
CA ARG A 36 -2.29 -1.58 -12.25
C ARG A 36 -2.39 -0.63 -11.05
N ALA A 37 -1.24 -0.14 -10.58
CA ALA A 37 -1.17 0.89 -9.56
C ALA A 37 -1.22 2.31 -10.14
N SER A 38 -1.08 2.48 -11.47
CA SER A 38 -1.12 3.79 -12.14
C SER A 38 -2.53 4.30 -12.43
N ASP A 39 -3.57 3.47 -12.29
CA ASP A 39 -4.90 4.01 -12.02
C ASP A 39 -4.77 4.71 -10.66
N ALA A 40 -4.72 6.04 -10.65
CA ALA A 40 -4.49 6.84 -9.45
C ALA A 40 -5.59 6.58 -8.39
N ARG A 41 -5.44 5.49 -7.64
CA ARG A 41 -6.35 5.12 -6.55
C ARG A 41 -5.91 5.92 -5.34
N ILE A 42 -6.71 6.91 -5.00
CA ILE A 42 -6.59 7.62 -3.74
C ILE A 42 -7.05 6.67 -2.65
N ALA A 43 -6.12 6.24 -1.79
CA ALA A 43 -6.43 5.50 -0.58
C ALA A 43 -6.61 6.50 0.57
N VAL A 44 -7.71 6.35 1.32
CA VAL A 44 -8.02 7.19 2.48
C VAL A 44 -8.13 6.28 3.69
N THR A 45 -7.37 6.59 4.74
CA THR A 45 -7.48 5.94 6.04
C THR A 45 -8.63 6.59 6.81
N LEU A 46 -9.53 5.78 7.34
CA LEU A 46 -10.58 6.26 8.25
C LEU A 46 -10.08 6.18 9.69
N ASP A 47 -10.47 7.15 10.51
CA ASP A 47 -10.29 7.06 11.95
C ASP A 47 -11.17 5.95 12.54
N ALA A 48 -10.77 5.44 13.71
CA ALA A 48 -11.35 4.23 14.28
C ALA A 48 -12.87 4.37 14.58
N ASP A 49 -13.30 5.52 15.07
CA ASP A 49 -14.69 5.85 15.34
C ASP A 49 -15.54 5.88 14.05
N VAL A 50 -14.99 6.40 12.96
CA VAL A 50 -15.65 6.43 11.65
C VAL A 50 -15.69 5.03 11.00
N ALA A 51 -14.62 4.25 11.15
CA ALA A 51 -14.50 2.91 10.59
C ALA A 51 -15.53 1.92 11.19
N VAL A 52 -15.93 2.11 12.45
CA VAL A 52 -17.00 1.31 13.08
C VAL A 52 -18.34 1.52 12.39
N VAL A 53 -18.61 2.72 11.88
CA VAL A 53 -19.85 3.04 11.15
C VAL A 53 -19.80 2.56 9.71
N PHE A 54 -18.64 2.73 9.05
CA PHE A 54 -18.47 2.41 7.63
C PHE A 54 -17.57 1.19 7.41
N THR A 55 -18.16 0.00 7.50
CA THR A 55 -17.45 -1.28 7.36
C THR A 55 -17.12 -1.68 5.92
N SER A 56 -17.50 -0.88 4.92
CA SER A 56 -17.18 -1.16 3.51
C SER A 56 -16.98 0.11 2.69
N ALA A 57 -16.10 0.01 1.67
CA ALA A 57 -15.90 1.08 0.70
C ALA A 57 -17.19 1.48 -0.03
N LYS A 58 -18.12 0.54 -0.24
CA LYS A 58 -19.44 0.83 -0.85
C LYS A 58 -20.28 1.76 0.02
N ALA A 59 -20.28 1.56 1.34
CA ALA A 59 -21.03 2.39 2.28
C ALA A 59 -20.46 3.80 2.36
N VAL A 60 -19.13 3.94 2.45
CA VAL A 60 -18.43 5.24 2.44
C VAL A 60 -18.77 6.02 1.16
N ASN A 61 -18.57 5.41 -0.01
CA ASN A 61 -18.80 6.07 -1.29
C ASN A 61 -20.25 6.50 -1.50
N ARG A 62 -21.22 5.72 -0.99
CA ARG A 62 -22.64 6.11 -1.06
C ARG A 62 -22.91 7.36 -0.22
N ALA A 63 -22.39 7.41 1.00
CA ALA A 63 -22.56 8.56 1.88
C ALA A 63 -21.91 9.83 1.31
N LEU A 64 -20.66 9.73 0.83
CA LEU A 64 -19.95 10.86 0.23
C LEU A 64 -20.64 11.39 -1.02
N ARG A 65 -21.21 10.52 -1.88
CA ARG A 65 -21.99 10.96 -3.04
C ARG A 65 -23.27 11.69 -2.66
N ALA A 66 -24.00 11.18 -1.67
CA ALA A 66 -25.18 11.88 -1.15
C ALA A 66 -24.80 13.25 -0.57
N MET A 67 -23.64 13.37 0.09
CA MET A 67 -23.14 14.65 0.56
C MET A 67 -22.79 15.61 -0.58
N ILE A 68 -22.22 15.12 -1.68
CA ILE A 68 -21.95 15.95 -2.88
C ILE A 68 -23.25 16.49 -3.49
N GLU A 69 -24.35 15.75 -3.43
CA GLU A 69 -25.66 16.22 -3.92
C GLU A 69 -26.27 17.32 -3.05
N VAL A 70 -26.02 17.27 -1.73
CA VAL A 70 -26.63 18.17 -0.75
C VAL A 70 -25.76 19.41 -0.48
N VAL A 71 -24.43 19.25 -0.51
CA VAL A 71 -23.50 20.34 -0.26
C VAL A 71 -23.20 21.04 -1.60
N PRO A 72 -23.54 22.34 -1.76
CA PRO A 72 -23.16 23.07 -2.96
C PRO A 72 -21.64 23.06 -3.08
N ALA A 73 -21.14 22.55 -4.20
CA ALA A 73 -19.73 22.60 -4.50
C ALA A 73 -19.30 24.07 -4.52
N HIS A 74 -18.54 24.51 -3.51
CA HIS A 74 -17.78 25.74 -3.61
C HIS A 74 -16.73 25.51 -4.70
N ARG A 75 -17.04 26.01 -5.90
CA ARG A 75 -16.11 26.11 -7.01
C ARG A 75 -15.25 27.35 -6.85
#